data_AF-A0AAP3HEX4-F1
#
_entry.id   AF-A0AAP3HEX4-F1
#
_cell.length_a   1.000
_cell.length_b   1.000
_cell.length_c   1.000
_cell.angle_alpha   90.00
_cell.angle_beta   90.00
_cell.angle_gamma   90.00
#
_symmetry.space_group_name_H-M   'P 1'
#
loop_
_entity.id
_entity.type
_entity.pdbx_description
1 polymer ?
#
loop_
_entity_poly.entity_id
_entity_poly.type
_entity_poly.pdbx_seq_one_letter_code
_entity_poly.pdbx_strand_id
1 'polypeptide(L)'
;MFSGKLFKNEQNEKYFNLGGPRSFHKFTLQGTNIILIGEVHERMPNELATQYIEMFSNFIESNDEVKLFLETTGEDKKSSSKGLSFLDCMQHLSHSKKVATFHADKRYYDDQFGNFFFFLNKLAELEGTIIAKYKEKRIKPPSPTPFFDIPEFLDSVNQLSQLYKKNFCLLDLYKLLESQLKILEELVQKYAEENKQISDYLTVCLLEVNDALGLALKFEEEYRSMRSGDETQNRSLIDICIEMMAHQGSFSKAAEWLRIYNLYETSFLDATLICDLWEAIKTSGENKPTFIFVFGDAHIERLSNFLKVLATEDISIKANKDGKIIPPKLMEQFLNNHFEHAPSENNCALM
;
A
#
# COMPACT_ATOMS: atom_id res chain seq x y z
N MET A 1 16.26 -35.56 -32.70
CA MET A 1 16.79 -34.22 -32.99
C MET A 1 15.67 -33.23 -32.74
N PHE A 2 15.60 -32.66 -31.54
CA PHE A 2 14.57 -31.68 -31.20
C PHE A 2 15.04 -30.29 -31.59
N SER A 3 14.28 -29.70 -32.51
CA SER A 3 14.48 -28.37 -33.06
C SER A 3 14.25 -27.31 -31.98
N GLY A 4 15.26 -26.48 -31.75
CA GLY A 4 15.14 -25.23 -31.02
C GLY A 4 14.15 -24.30 -31.71
N LYS A 5 13.13 -23.89 -30.96
CA LYS A 5 12.24 -22.73 -31.18
C LYS A 5 11.28 -22.65 -29.99
N LEU A 6 11.74 -22.13 -28.85
CA LEU A 6 10.87 -21.83 -27.70
C LEU A 6 11.09 -20.44 -27.07
N PHE A 7 11.99 -19.62 -27.61
CA PHE A 7 12.14 -18.23 -27.17
C PHE A 7 12.03 -17.30 -28.38
N LYS A 8 10.80 -17.01 -28.77
CA LYS A 8 10.48 -15.80 -29.53
C LYS A 8 10.35 -14.65 -28.54
N ASN A 9 11.24 -13.68 -28.69
CA ASN A 9 11.32 -12.40 -27.97
C ASN A 9 10.12 -11.47 -28.26
N GLU A 10 8.90 -11.88 -27.91
CA GLU A 10 7.69 -11.04 -28.03
C GLU A 10 6.86 -10.96 -26.73
N GLN A 11 7.41 -11.32 -25.56
CA GLN A 11 6.66 -11.35 -24.29
C GLN A 11 7.10 -10.34 -23.21
N ASN A 12 8.03 -9.42 -23.51
CA ASN A 12 8.42 -8.42 -22.50
C ASN A 12 7.32 -7.38 -22.21
N GLU A 13 6.34 -7.20 -23.09
CA GLU A 13 5.22 -6.28 -22.87
C GLU A 13 4.15 -6.81 -21.88
N LYS A 14 4.15 -8.11 -21.55
CA LYS A 14 3.11 -8.67 -20.68
C LYS A 14 3.39 -8.54 -19.18
N TYR A 15 4.60 -8.19 -18.76
CA TYR A 15 4.96 -8.13 -17.34
C TYR A 15 4.69 -6.78 -16.66
N PHE A 16 4.38 -5.74 -17.44
CA PHE A 16 4.14 -4.39 -16.91
C PHE A 16 2.79 -4.27 -16.18
N ASN A 17 1.79 -5.07 -16.58
CA ASN A 17 0.42 -5.03 -16.05
C ASN A 17 0.05 -6.26 -15.19
N LEU A 18 1.05 -6.98 -14.67
CA LEU A 18 0.80 -8.12 -13.77
C LEU A 18 0.98 -7.67 -12.32
N GLY A 19 0.09 -8.11 -11.42
CA GLY A 19 0.33 -7.99 -9.99
C GLY A 19 1.55 -8.79 -9.54
N GLY A 20 1.96 -8.64 -8.29
CA GLY A 20 3.11 -9.36 -7.74
C GLY A 20 4.17 -8.49 -7.07
N PRO A 21 5.26 -9.10 -6.58
CA PRO A 21 6.32 -8.40 -5.87
C PRO A 21 7.08 -7.45 -6.80
N ARG A 22 7.28 -6.20 -6.36
CA ARG A 22 7.95 -5.12 -7.09
C ARG A 22 9.22 -4.65 -6.42
N SER A 23 9.24 -4.66 -5.09
CA SER A 23 10.43 -4.36 -4.29
C SER A 23 10.74 -5.49 -3.32
N PHE A 24 12.02 -5.57 -2.95
CA PHE A 24 12.53 -6.53 -1.99
C PHE A 24 13.65 -5.89 -1.20
N HIS A 25 13.56 -5.97 0.13
CA HIS A 25 14.60 -5.46 1.02
C HIS A 25 14.88 -6.50 2.10
N LYS A 26 16.15 -6.71 2.41
CA LYS A 26 16.58 -7.62 3.47
C LYS A 26 17.48 -6.88 4.43
N PHE A 27 17.16 -6.99 5.70
CA PHE A 27 17.88 -6.37 6.80
C PHE A 27 18.24 -7.41 7.86
N THR A 28 19.34 -7.13 8.54
CA THR A 28 19.72 -7.81 9.78
C THR A 28 19.65 -6.82 10.94
N LEU A 29 18.77 -7.09 11.91
CA LEU A 29 18.63 -6.29 13.14
C LEU A 29 18.91 -7.16 14.35
N GLN A 30 19.97 -6.85 15.11
CA GLN A 30 20.38 -7.64 16.28
C GLN A 30 20.54 -9.14 15.96
N GLY A 31 21.00 -9.50 14.75
CA GLY A 31 21.15 -10.89 14.31
C GLY A 31 19.84 -11.58 13.89
N THR A 32 18.73 -10.84 13.82
CA THR A 32 17.43 -11.30 13.30
C THR A 32 17.29 -10.86 11.85
N ASN A 33 16.88 -11.78 10.97
CA ASN A 33 16.60 -11.48 9.57
C ASN A 33 15.20 -10.87 9.42
N ILE A 34 15.12 -9.75 8.71
CA ILE A 34 13.89 -9.05 8.35
C ILE A 34 13.86 -8.90 6.85
N ILE A 35 12.83 -9.46 6.22
CA ILE A 35 12.60 -9.40 4.78
C ILE A 35 11.34 -8.58 4.56
N LEU A 36 11.43 -7.59 3.67
CA LEU A 36 10.33 -6.73 3.28
C LEU A 36 10.07 -6.93 1.78
N ILE A 37 8.82 -7.17 1.40
CA ILE A 37 8.44 -7.42 0.01
C ILE A 37 7.26 -6.51 -0.34
N GLY A 38 7.52 -5.51 -1.18
CA GLY A 38 6.51 -4.61 -1.69
C GLY A 38 5.83 -5.23 -2.89
N GLU A 39 4.50 -5.16 -2.93
CA GLU A 39 3.71 -5.83 -3.95
C GLU A 39 2.60 -4.93 -4.51
N VAL A 40 2.05 -5.35 -5.64
CA VAL A 40 0.86 -4.75 -6.25
C VAL A 40 -0.25 -5.80 -6.20
N HIS A 41 -1.29 -5.53 -5.41
CA HIS A 41 -2.39 -6.44 -5.03
C HIS A 41 -3.18 -7.05 -6.20
N GLU A 42 -2.89 -6.67 -7.45
CA GLU A 42 -3.48 -7.26 -8.63
C GLU A 42 -3.21 -8.77 -8.71
N ARG A 43 -4.06 -9.49 -9.44
CA ARG A 43 -3.93 -10.93 -9.59
C ARG A 43 -2.84 -11.27 -10.59
N MET A 44 -2.12 -12.35 -10.29
CA MET A 44 -1.17 -13.01 -11.16
C MET A 44 -1.78 -14.27 -11.80
N PRO A 45 -1.30 -14.69 -12.99
CA PRO A 45 -1.62 -15.99 -13.56
C PRO A 45 -1.29 -17.12 -12.59
N ASN A 46 -2.10 -18.19 -12.61
CA ASN A 46 -1.93 -19.32 -11.68
C ASN A 46 -0.54 -19.98 -11.81
N GLU A 47 0.03 -20.08 -13.01
CA GLU A 47 1.36 -20.68 -13.17
C GLU A 47 2.44 -19.87 -12.46
N LEU A 48 2.32 -18.54 -12.44
CA LEU A 48 3.25 -17.66 -11.74
C LEU A 48 3.02 -17.70 -10.21
N ALA A 49 1.75 -17.73 -9.78
CA ALA A 49 1.39 -17.88 -8.37
C ALA A 49 1.95 -19.18 -7.78
N THR A 50 1.78 -20.32 -8.47
CA THR A 50 2.32 -21.61 -8.04
C THR A 50 3.83 -21.58 -7.89
N GLN A 51 4.57 -20.92 -8.79
CA GLN A 51 6.02 -20.79 -8.68
C GLN A 51 6.45 -20.02 -7.43
N TYR A 52 5.75 -18.95 -7.05
CA TYR A 52 6.04 -18.25 -5.80
C TYR A 52 5.73 -19.10 -4.58
N ILE A 53 4.59 -19.79 -4.57
CA ILE A 53 4.20 -20.68 -3.47
C ILE A 53 5.28 -21.75 -3.26
N GLU A 54 5.66 -22.48 -4.31
CA GLU A 54 6.69 -23.53 -4.24
C GLU A 54 8.03 -22.99 -3.75
N MET A 55 8.47 -21.85 -4.29
CA MET A 55 9.73 -21.21 -3.89
C MET A 55 9.74 -20.82 -2.41
N PHE A 56 8.68 -20.15 -1.92
CA PHE A 56 8.61 -19.77 -0.51
C PHE A 56 8.41 -20.98 0.41
N SER A 57 7.69 -22.03 -0.01
CA SER A 57 7.60 -23.28 0.74
C SER A 57 8.97 -23.90 0.97
N ASN A 58 9.80 -23.99 -0.08
CA ASN A 58 11.18 -24.50 0.04
C ASN A 58 12.04 -23.64 0.99
N PHE A 59 11.90 -22.32 0.90
CA PHE A 59 12.60 -21.40 1.81
C PHE A 59 12.17 -21.62 3.27
N ILE A 60 10.87 -21.71 3.54
CA ILE A 60 10.31 -21.95 4.87
C ILE A 60 10.78 -23.29 5.43
N GLU A 61 10.80 -24.35 4.61
CA GLU A 61 11.26 -25.67 5.04
C GLU A 61 12.74 -25.66 5.48
N SER A 62 13.55 -24.82 4.84
CA SER A 62 14.98 -24.65 5.11
C SER A 62 15.30 -23.74 6.31
N ASN A 63 14.30 -23.07 6.89
CA ASN A 63 14.46 -22.21 8.07
C ASN A 63 13.80 -22.85 9.31
N ASP A 64 14.24 -22.45 10.51
CA ASP A 64 13.72 -23.01 11.77
C ASP A 64 12.34 -22.44 12.13
N GLU A 65 12.18 -21.11 12.03
CA GLU A 65 10.92 -20.41 12.27
C GLU A 65 10.80 -19.18 11.36
N VAL A 66 9.63 -19.02 10.75
CA VAL A 66 9.29 -17.85 9.90
C VAL A 66 8.03 -17.18 10.45
N LYS A 67 8.10 -15.87 10.67
CA LYS A 67 6.95 -15.03 11.05
C LYS A 67 6.56 -14.15 9.88
N LEU A 68 5.39 -14.39 9.33
CA LEU A 68 4.87 -13.75 8.13
C LEU A 68 3.84 -12.68 8.50
N PHE A 69 4.10 -11.43 8.17
CA PHE A 69 3.21 -10.29 8.37
C PHE A 69 2.59 -9.90 7.03
N LEU A 70 1.27 -9.96 6.93
CA LEU A 70 0.53 -9.76 5.69
C LEU A 70 -0.50 -8.64 5.80
N GLU A 71 -0.58 -7.82 4.75
CA GLU A 71 -1.65 -6.84 4.51
C GLU A 71 -2.95 -7.52 4.03
N THR A 72 -3.55 -8.36 4.86
CA THR A 72 -4.75 -9.12 4.45
C THR A 72 -5.73 -9.31 5.60
N THR A 73 -6.98 -9.63 5.25
CA THR A 73 -8.05 -9.92 6.21
C THR A 73 -8.03 -11.34 6.79
N GLY A 74 -7.14 -12.21 6.29
CA GLY A 74 -7.07 -13.64 6.65
C GLY A 74 -8.28 -14.46 6.18
N GLU A 75 -9.21 -13.86 5.45
CA GLU A 75 -10.33 -14.58 4.84
C GLU A 75 -9.86 -15.22 3.54
N ASP A 76 -9.98 -16.56 3.46
CA ASP A 76 -9.70 -17.32 2.25
C ASP A 76 -10.58 -16.79 1.09
N LYS A 77 -9.99 -15.95 0.22
CA LYS A 77 -10.63 -15.63 -1.04
C LYS A 77 -10.60 -16.90 -1.88
N LYS A 78 -11.78 -17.47 -2.11
CA LYS A 78 -11.96 -18.67 -2.95
C LYS A 78 -11.12 -18.55 -4.22
N SER A 79 -10.30 -19.57 -4.46
CA SER A 79 -9.52 -19.70 -5.68
C SER A 79 -10.43 -19.44 -6.88
N SER A 80 -10.05 -18.45 -7.68
CA SER A 80 -10.80 -18.10 -8.88
C SER A 80 -10.02 -18.60 -10.10
N SER A 81 -10.74 -18.92 -11.17
CA SER A 81 -10.10 -19.21 -12.46
C SER A 81 -9.27 -18.04 -13.03
N LYS A 82 -9.36 -16.85 -12.44
CA LYS A 82 -8.67 -15.63 -12.88
C LYS A 82 -7.29 -15.40 -12.24
N GLY A 83 -6.78 -16.31 -11.42
CA GLY A 83 -5.48 -16.16 -10.76
C GLY A 83 -5.54 -15.81 -9.27
N LEU A 84 -4.36 -15.65 -8.67
CA LEU A 84 -4.13 -15.32 -7.24
C LEU A 84 -3.27 -14.06 -7.13
N SER A 85 -3.53 -13.19 -6.15
CA SER A 85 -2.59 -12.11 -5.80
C SER A 85 -1.35 -12.67 -5.10
N PHE A 86 -0.30 -11.86 -4.95
CA PHE A 86 0.89 -12.31 -4.23
C PHE A 86 0.62 -12.51 -2.74
N LEU A 87 -0.20 -11.66 -2.12
CA LEU A 87 -0.66 -11.86 -0.76
C LEU A 87 -1.42 -13.19 -0.58
N ASP A 88 -2.30 -13.55 -1.53
CA ASP A 88 -2.99 -14.85 -1.49
C ASP A 88 -1.96 -16.02 -1.56
N CYS A 89 -0.91 -15.88 -2.37
CA CYS A 89 0.17 -16.88 -2.45
C CYS A 89 0.86 -17.06 -1.09
N MET A 90 1.15 -15.94 -0.40
CA MET A 90 1.81 -15.97 0.90
C MET A 90 0.89 -16.51 2.00
N GLN A 91 -0.42 -16.24 1.94
CA GLN A 91 -1.39 -16.83 2.86
C GLN A 91 -1.46 -18.35 2.76
N HIS A 92 -1.31 -18.93 1.56
CA HIS A 92 -1.28 -20.39 1.37
C HIS A 92 -0.12 -21.08 2.09
N LEU A 93 0.93 -20.35 2.47
CA LEU A 93 2.07 -20.88 3.23
C LEU A 93 1.75 -21.12 4.71
N SER A 94 0.64 -20.56 5.22
CA SER A 94 0.21 -20.67 6.61
C SER A 94 -0.10 -22.09 7.10
N HIS A 95 -0.21 -23.06 6.19
CA HIS A 95 -0.41 -24.47 6.53
C HIS A 95 0.86 -25.18 7.03
N SER A 96 2.04 -24.54 6.93
CA SER A 96 3.28 -25.08 7.48
C SER A 96 3.38 -24.83 8.98
N LYS A 97 3.78 -25.85 9.76
CA LYS A 97 4.03 -25.73 11.20
C LYS A 97 5.20 -24.80 11.57
N LYS A 98 6.04 -24.45 10.58
CA LYS A 98 7.19 -23.54 10.74
C LYS A 98 6.83 -22.08 10.52
N VAL A 99 5.59 -21.78 10.13
CA VAL A 99 5.13 -20.43 9.80
C VAL A 99 4.07 -19.98 10.79
N ALA A 100 4.30 -18.81 11.40
CA ALA A 100 3.26 -18.07 12.08
C ALA A 100 2.84 -16.89 11.20
N THR A 101 1.55 -16.76 10.89
CA THR A 101 1.02 -15.65 10.08
C THR A 101 0.33 -14.63 10.97
N PHE A 102 0.65 -13.35 10.77
CA PHE A 102 0.11 -12.19 11.47
C PHE A 102 -0.56 -11.27 10.43
N HIS A 103 -1.86 -11.02 10.61
CA HIS A 103 -2.64 -10.15 9.75
C HIS A 103 -2.62 -8.73 10.32
N ALA A 104 -1.66 -7.91 9.88
CA ALA A 104 -1.30 -6.69 10.59
C ALA A 104 -2.25 -5.50 10.34
N ASP A 105 -2.87 -5.45 9.15
CA ASP A 105 -3.68 -4.31 8.69
C ASP A 105 -5.09 -4.26 9.35
N LYS A 106 -5.68 -5.41 9.68
CA LYS A 106 -7.07 -5.47 10.17
C LYS A 106 -7.30 -4.88 11.57
N ARG A 107 -6.26 -4.69 12.40
CA ARG A 107 -6.46 -4.19 13.78
C ARG A 107 -7.02 -2.76 13.82
N TYR A 108 -6.77 -1.98 12.77
CA TYR A 108 -7.09 -0.55 12.73
C TYR A 108 -7.74 -0.10 11.42
N TYR A 109 -8.02 -1.04 10.52
CA TYR A 109 -8.71 -0.79 9.26
C TYR A 109 -10.19 -0.47 9.50
N ASP A 110 -10.63 0.71 9.02
CA ASP A 110 -12.04 1.08 8.96
C ASP A 110 -12.58 0.82 7.55
N ASP A 111 -13.43 -0.20 7.40
CA ASP A 111 -14.02 -0.59 6.11
C ASP A 111 -14.74 0.56 5.41
N GLN A 112 -15.35 1.48 6.17
CA GLN A 112 -16.11 2.57 5.61
C GLN A 112 -15.18 3.68 5.10
N PHE A 113 -14.09 3.95 5.83
CA PHE A 113 -13.05 4.86 5.37
C PHE A 113 -12.31 4.33 4.14
N GLY A 114 -11.94 3.04 4.14
CA GLY A 114 -11.34 2.39 2.98
C GLY A 114 -12.25 2.45 1.74
N ASN A 115 -13.56 2.29 1.92
CA ASN A 115 -14.53 2.44 0.85
C ASN A 115 -14.60 3.89 0.29
N PHE A 116 -14.44 4.92 1.13
CA PHE A 116 -14.28 6.30 0.65
C PHE A 116 -12.98 6.49 -0.13
N PHE A 117 -11.88 5.91 0.32
CA PHE A 117 -10.60 5.95 -0.40
C PHE A 117 -10.67 5.27 -1.78
N PHE A 118 -11.25 4.08 -1.87
CA PHE A 118 -11.41 3.41 -3.17
C PHE A 118 -12.21 4.26 -4.15
N PHE A 119 -13.21 4.99 -3.68
CA PHE A 119 -13.93 5.97 -4.48
C PHE A 119 -13.00 7.10 -4.98
N LEU A 120 -12.17 7.69 -4.12
CA LEU A 120 -11.22 8.74 -4.49
C LEU A 120 -10.18 8.26 -5.53
N ASN A 121 -9.65 7.05 -5.39
CA ASN A 121 -8.74 6.48 -6.39
C ASN A 121 -9.41 6.28 -7.74
N LYS A 122 -10.66 5.79 -7.75
CA LYS A 122 -11.41 5.66 -9.01
C LYS A 122 -11.75 6.99 -9.64
N LEU A 123 -11.91 8.06 -8.86
CA LEU A 123 -12.03 9.41 -9.41
C LEU A 123 -10.74 9.84 -10.12
N ALA A 124 -9.56 9.56 -9.55
CA ALA A 124 -8.28 9.88 -10.19
C ALA A 124 -8.06 9.09 -11.49
N GLU A 125 -8.43 7.80 -11.53
CA GLU A 125 -8.41 6.99 -12.76
C GLU A 125 -9.38 7.53 -13.82
N LEU A 126 -10.57 7.95 -13.40
CA LEU A 126 -11.58 8.55 -14.26
C LEU A 126 -11.03 9.85 -14.89
N GLU A 127 -10.47 10.76 -14.08
CA GLU A 127 -9.82 11.99 -14.55
C GLU A 127 -8.74 11.68 -15.60
N GLY A 128 -7.84 10.73 -15.31
CA GLY A 128 -6.78 10.32 -16.23
C GLY A 128 -7.31 9.80 -17.57
N THR A 129 -8.35 8.96 -17.53
CA THR A 129 -9.01 8.40 -18.73
C THR A 129 -9.64 9.49 -19.58
N ILE A 130 -10.25 10.48 -18.93
CA ILE A 130 -10.87 11.62 -19.60
C ILE A 130 -9.80 12.47 -20.30
N ILE A 131 -8.74 12.84 -19.58
CA ILE A 131 -7.63 13.63 -20.13
C ILE A 131 -7.00 12.91 -21.32
N ALA A 132 -6.84 11.59 -21.25
CA ALA A 132 -6.35 10.77 -22.36
C ALA A 132 -7.26 10.86 -23.60
N LYS A 133 -8.59 10.74 -23.44
CA LYS A 133 -9.56 10.88 -24.55
C LYS A 133 -9.47 12.23 -25.26
N TYR A 134 -9.29 13.33 -24.53
CA TYR A 134 -9.13 14.65 -25.14
C TYR A 134 -7.81 14.77 -25.90
N LYS A 135 -6.72 14.25 -25.33
CA LYS A 135 -5.41 14.18 -26.00
C LYS A 135 -5.47 13.37 -27.30
N GLU A 136 -6.12 12.21 -27.29
CA GLU A 136 -6.31 11.36 -28.49
C GLU A 136 -7.07 12.09 -29.61
N LYS A 137 -8.13 12.83 -29.26
CA LYS A 137 -8.89 13.63 -30.21
C LYS A 137 -8.13 14.87 -30.72
N ARG A 138 -6.92 15.15 -30.20
CA ARG A 138 -6.15 16.38 -30.44
C ARG A 138 -6.93 17.65 -30.16
N ILE A 139 -7.92 17.56 -29.26
CA ILE A 139 -8.71 18.69 -28.80
C ILE A 139 -8.02 19.19 -27.54
N LYS A 140 -7.70 20.49 -27.48
CA LYS A 140 -7.25 21.07 -26.21
C LYS A 140 -8.35 20.82 -25.18
N PRO A 141 -8.07 20.15 -24.05
CA PRO A 141 -9.02 20.17 -22.95
C PRO A 141 -9.32 21.65 -22.65
N PRO A 142 -10.58 22.01 -22.40
CA PRO A 142 -10.89 23.40 -22.09
C PRO A 142 -9.97 23.90 -20.94
N SER A 143 -9.57 25.16 -20.95
CA SER A 143 -8.67 25.69 -19.93
C SER A 143 -9.15 27.08 -19.53
N PRO A 144 -9.44 27.32 -18.25
CA PRO A 144 -9.68 26.32 -17.20
C PRO A 144 -10.98 25.54 -17.55
N THR A 145 -10.97 24.19 -17.61
CA THR A 145 -12.26 23.47 -17.73
C THR A 145 -12.84 23.36 -16.33
N PRO A 146 -13.98 23.98 -16.03
CA PRO A 146 -14.89 23.42 -15.05
C PRO A 146 -15.35 22.06 -15.59
N PHE A 147 -14.69 20.96 -15.20
CA PHE A 147 -15.05 19.60 -15.66
C PHE A 147 -16.53 19.31 -15.41
N PHE A 148 -17.14 19.98 -14.44
CA PHE A 148 -18.53 19.82 -14.08
C PHE A 148 -19.52 20.62 -14.95
N ASP A 149 -19.06 21.45 -15.89
CA ASP A 149 -19.92 22.13 -16.87
C ASP A 149 -20.34 21.22 -18.03
N ILE A 150 -19.75 20.02 -18.13
CA ILE A 150 -20.12 19.00 -19.12
C ILE A 150 -20.91 17.91 -18.37
N PRO A 151 -22.22 17.74 -18.64
CA PRO A 151 -23.11 16.83 -17.88
C PRO A 151 -22.59 15.39 -17.77
N GLU A 152 -21.91 14.90 -18.80
CA GLU A 152 -21.34 13.54 -18.87
C GLU A 152 -20.35 13.25 -17.72
N PHE A 153 -19.67 14.26 -17.19
CA PHE A 153 -18.73 14.07 -16.08
C PHE A 153 -19.45 13.92 -14.75
N LEU A 154 -20.42 14.80 -14.48
CA LEU A 154 -21.22 14.71 -13.27
C LEU A 154 -22.00 13.38 -13.26
N ASP A 155 -22.50 12.94 -14.41
CA ASP A 155 -23.14 11.63 -14.56
C ASP A 155 -22.17 10.47 -14.28
N SER A 156 -20.94 10.53 -14.81
CA SER A 156 -19.90 9.51 -14.56
C SER A 156 -19.49 9.45 -13.08
N VAL A 157 -19.32 10.61 -12.44
CA VAL A 157 -19.02 10.73 -11.01
C VAL A 157 -20.18 10.20 -10.16
N ASN A 158 -21.43 10.53 -10.52
CA ASN A 158 -22.62 10.04 -9.83
C ASN A 158 -22.77 8.52 -9.96
N GLN A 159 -22.58 7.96 -11.16
CA GLN A 159 -22.57 6.52 -11.39
C GLN A 159 -21.48 5.82 -10.58
N LEU A 160 -20.26 6.38 -10.56
CA LEU A 160 -19.18 5.86 -9.73
C LEU A 160 -19.57 5.88 -8.24
N SER A 161 -20.15 6.98 -7.76
CA SER A 161 -20.57 7.13 -6.36
C SER A 161 -21.61 6.08 -5.91
N GLN A 162 -22.42 5.56 -6.83
CA GLN A 162 -23.42 4.53 -6.54
C GLN A 162 -22.79 3.15 -6.30
N LEU A 163 -21.53 2.94 -6.71
CA LEU A 163 -20.80 1.69 -6.48
C LEU A 163 -20.26 1.56 -5.05
N TYR A 164 -20.24 2.65 -4.28
CA TYR A 164 -19.63 2.73 -2.95
C TYR A 164 -20.67 3.04 -1.88
N LYS A 165 -20.49 2.46 -0.68
CA LYS A 165 -21.36 2.76 0.47
C LYS A 165 -21.19 4.21 0.93
N LYS A 166 -22.31 4.90 1.19
CA LYS A 166 -22.36 6.33 1.58
C LYS A 166 -22.73 6.54 3.05
N ASN A 167 -22.09 5.80 3.94
CA ASN A 167 -22.37 5.85 5.39
C ASN A 167 -21.28 6.52 6.22
N PHE A 168 -20.06 6.70 5.68
CA PHE A 168 -18.97 7.36 6.38
C PHE A 168 -19.07 8.89 6.25
N CYS A 169 -19.15 9.59 7.38
CA CYS A 169 -19.30 11.06 7.42
C CYS A 169 -18.09 11.77 8.07
N LEU A 170 -18.12 13.11 8.11
CA LEU A 170 -17.08 13.92 8.76
C LEU A 170 -16.88 13.56 10.23
N LEU A 171 -17.96 13.30 10.97
CA LEU A 171 -17.87 12.92 12.38
C LEU A 171 -17.16 11.57 12.56
N ASP A 172 -17.38 10.62 11.65
CA ASP A 172 -16.70 9.32 11.68
C ASP A 172 -15.21 9.49 11.39
N LEU A 173 -14.85 10.33 10.41
CA LEU A 173 -13.45 10.68 10.12
C LEU A 173 -12.77 11.31 11.33
N TYR A 174 -13.42 12.26 12.01
CA TYR A 174 -12.85 12.89 13.21
C TYR A 174 -12.61 11.88 14.33
N LYS A 175 -13.61 11.05 14.64
CA LYS A 175 -13.46 9.99 15.64
C LYS A 175 -12.33 9.02 15.30
N LEU A 176 -12.21 8.65 14.03
CA LEU A 176 -11.13 7.79 13.56
C LEU A 176 -9.77 8.44 13.80
N LEU A 177 -9.56 9.66 13.30
CA LEU A 177 -8.27 10.36 13.40
C LEU A 177 -7.91 10.69 14.86
N GLU A 178 -8.86 11.16 15.67
CA GLU A 178 -8.65 11.42 17.11
C GLU A 178 -8.26 10.15 17.87
N SER A 179 -8.94 9.04 17.61
CA SER A 179 -8.62 7.75 18.23
C SER A 179 -7.20 7.31 17.87
N GLN A 180 -6.79 7.49 16.60
CA GLN A 180 -5.46 7.12 16.16
C GLN A 180 -4.36 8.03 16.70
N LEU A 181 -4.61 9.34 16.81
CA LEU A 181 -3.69 10.28 17.46
C LEU A 181 -3.39 9.84 18.88
N LYS A 182 -4.43 9.50 19.65
CA LYS A 182 -4.28 9.03 21.03
C LYS A 182 -3.42 7.75 21.10
N ILE A 183 -3.65 6.78 20.21
CA ILE A 183 -2.84 5.56 20.16
C ILE A 183 -1.38 5.89 19.84
N LEU A 184 -1.13 6.78 18.87
CA LEU A 184 0.23 7.20 18.53
C LEU A 184 0.92 7.95 19.68
N GLU A 185 0.21 8.81 20.41
CA GLU A 185 0.74 9.49 21.60
C GLU A 185 1.17 8.47 22.68
N GLU A 186 0.34 7.47 22.95
CA GLU A 186 0.66 6.39 23.89
C GLU A 186 1.89 5.58 23.43
N LEU A 187 2.00 5.29 22.13
CA LEU A 187 3.16 4.60 21.57
C LEU A 187 4.43 5.46 21.64
N VAL A 188 4.36 6.75 21.31
CA VAL A 188 5.50 7.68 21.42
C VAL A 188 6.03 7.71 22.86
N GLN A 189 5.13 7.83 23.84
CA GLN A 189 5.50 7.82 25.26
C GLN A 189 6.13 6.50 25.68
N LYS A 190 5.54 5.37 25.27
CA LYS A 190 6.10 4.03 25.54
C LYS A 190 7.52 3.90 25.01
N TYR A 191 7.77 4.32 23.78
CA TYR A 191 9.08 4.13 23.13
C TYR A 191 10.11 5.21 23.46
N ALA A 192 9.71 6.34 24.08
CA ALA A 192 10.61 7.43 24.43
C ALA A 192 11.80 6.97 25.31
N GLU A 193 11.53 6.01 26.22
CA GLU A 193 12.55 5.46 27.12
C GLU A 193 13.17 4.15 26.59
N GLU A 194 12.48 3.44 25.69
CA GLU A 194 12.94 2.13 25.18
C GLU A 194 13.83 2.23 23.94
N ASN A 195 13.44 3.07 22.97
CA ASN A 195 14.17 3.24 21.72
C ASN A 195 13.87 4.61 21.12
N LYS A 196 14.84 5.53 21.26
CA LYS A 196 14.74 6.89 20.74
C LYS A 196 14.44 6.96 19.24
N GLN A 197 15.06 6.11 18.42
CA GLN A 197 14.86 6.15 16.97
C GLN A 197 13.44 5.74 16.58
N ILE A 198 12.85 4.77 17.29
CA ILE A 198 11.44 4.40 17.11
C ILE A 198 10.54 5.54 17.61
N SER A 199 10.82 6.12 18.77
CA SER A 199 10.05 7.26 19.30
C SER A 199 10.07 8.47 18.37
N ASP A 200 11.23 8.82 17.80
CA ASP A 200 11.39 9.89 16.83
C ASP A 200 10.55 9.62 15.57
N TYR A 201 10.55 8.37 15.06
CA TYR A 201 9.71 7.99 13.91
C TYR A 201 8.21 8.06 14.22
N LEU A 202 7.78 7.53 15.37
CA LEU A 202 6.39 7.59 15.81
C LEU A 202 5.92 9.03 16.00
N THR A 203 6.80 9.94 16.41
CA THR A 203 6.51 11.37 16.53
C THR A 203 6.25 11.99 15.17
N VAL A 204 7.01 11.62 14.13
CA VAL A 204 6.73 12.05 12.75
C VAL A 204 5.36 11.53 12.30
N CYS A 205 5.06 10.25 12.53
CA CYS A 205 3.76 9.68 12.17
C CYS A 205 2.60 10.38 12.91
N LEU A 206 2.77 10.72 14.19
CA LEU A 206 1.79 11.47 14.98
C LEU A 206 1.50 12.84 14.36
N LEU A 207 2.55 13.55 13.94
CA LEU A 207 2.40 14.86 13.28
C LEU A 207 1.68 14.74 11.93
N GLU A 208 1.95 13.69 11.15
CA GLU A 208 1.29 13.47 9.85
C GLU A 208 -0.20 13.13 10.01
N VAL A 209 -0.58 12.32 11.00
CA VAL A 209 -2.00 12.08 11.32
C VAL A 209 -2.67 13.36 11.85
N ASN A 210 -1.94 14.19 12.58
CA ASN A 210 -2.45 15.48 13.05
C ASN A 210 -2.67 16.47 11.90
N ASP A 211 -1.77 16.47 10.91
CA ASP A 211 -1.95 17.22 9.66
C ASP A 211 -3.17 16.73 8.88
N ALA A 212 -3.44 15.41 8.87
CA ALA A 212 -4.64 14.83 8.26
C ALA A 212 -5.92 15.35 8.94
N LEU A 213 -5.93 15.45 10.29
CA LEU A 213 -7.03 16.04 11.04
C LEU A 213 -7.21 17.53 10.73
N GLY A 214 -6.11 18.28 10.66
CA GLY A 214 -6.13 19.69 10.29
C GLY A 214 -6.70 19.93 8.87
N LEU A 215 -6.37 19.05 7.91
CA LEU A 215 -6.94 19.08 6.57
C LEU A 215 -8.45 18.75 6.57
N ALA A 216 -8.88 17.76 7.36
CA ALA A 216 -10.28 17.41 7.48
C ALA A 216 -11.12 18.59 8.02
N LEU A 217 -10.63 19.26 9.07
CA LEU A 217 -11.26 20.46 9.64
C LEU A 217 -11.34 21.59 8.61
N LYS A 218 -10.25 21.82 7.87
CA LYS A 218 -10.22 22.81 6.79
C LYS A 218 -11.27 22.52 5.71
N PHE A 219 -11.44 21.26 5.31
CA PHE A 219 -12.45 20.90 4.31
C PHE A 219 -13.88 21.04 4.84
N GLU A 220 -14.11 20.78 6.13
CA GLU A 220 -15.39 21.07 6.74
C GLU A 220 -15.70 22.57 6.72
N GLU A 221 -14.74 23.44 7.06
CA GLU A 221 -14.91 24.90 6.98
C GLU A 221 -15.21 25.37 5.56
N GLU A 222 -14.41 24.89 4.58
CA GLU A 222 -14.64 25.19 3.17
C GLU A 222 -16.03 24.73 2.72
N TYR A 223 -16.43 23.51 3.06
CA TYR A 223 -17.74 22.96 2.71
C TYR A 223 -18.90 23.71 3.39
N ARG A 224 -18.77 24.07 4.68
CA ARG A 224 -19.75 24.91 5.38
C ARG A 224 -19.92 26.27 4.70
N SER A 225 -18.84 26.87 4.22
CA SER A 225 -18.90 28.16 3.52
C SER A 225 -19.66 28.11 2.18
N MET A 226 -19.73 26.94 1.54
CA MET A 226 -20.47 26.72 0.29
C MET A 226 -21.98 26.60 0.52
N ARG A 227 -22.42 26.34 1.76
CA ARG A 227 -23.82 26.10 2.10
C ARG A 227 -24.40 27.23 2.95
N SER A 228 -25.52 27.77 2.49
CA SER A 228 -26.38 28.62 3.31
C SER A 228 -27.29 27.75 4.19
N GLY A 229 -26.76 27.16 5.27
CA GLY A 229 -27.55 26.41 6.28
C GLY A 229 -26.76 25.40 7.13
N ASP A 230 -27.27 25.08 8.33
CA ASP A 230 -26.63 24.27 9.39
C ASP A 230 -26.65 22.73 9.18
N GLU A 231 -27.11 22.22 8.05
CA GLU A 231 -27.28 20.76 7.82
C GLU A 231 -25.99 20.04 7.38
N THR A 232 -24.85 20.29 8.02
CA THR A 232 -23.56 19.71 7.58
C THR A 232 -23.18 18.40 8.27
N GLN A 233 -23.77 18.05 9.41
CA GLN A 233 -23.20 17.02 10.28
C GLN A 233 -23.42 15.54 9.88
N ASN A 234 -24.34 15.23 8.96
CA ASN A 234 -24.70 13.83 8.62
C ASN A 234 -24.59 13.46 7.14
N ARG A 235 -23.86 14.24 6.34
CA ARG A 235 -23.64 13.87 4.93
C ARG A 235 -22.40 13.00 4.77
N SER A 236 -22.48 12.07 3.81
CA SER A 236 -21.37 11.18 3.52
C SER A 236 -20.18 11.97 2.95
N LEU A 237 -18.95 11.53 3.23
CA LEU A 237 -17.75 12.14 2.65
C LEU A 237 -17.75 12.07 1.11
N ILE A 238 -18.35 11.02 0.54
CA ILE A 238 -18.54 10.90 -0.91
C ILE A 238 -19.38 12.07 -1.43
N ASP A 239 -20.54 12.34 -0.82
CA ASP A 239 -21.42 13.41 -1.28
C ASP A 239 -20.82 14.80 -1.04
N ILE A 240 -20.12 14.98 0.07
CA ILE A 240 -19.37 16.22 0.37
C ILE A 240 -18.30 16.45 -0.71
N CYS A 241 -17.49 15.42 -1.01
CA CYS A 241 -16.44 15.50 -2.03
C CYS A 241 -17.01 15.87 -3.40
N ILE A 242 -18.10 15.20 -3.84
CA ILE A 242 -18.76 15.49 -5.12
C ILE A 242 -19.27 16.93 -5.17
N GLU A 243 -19.90 17.42 -4.10
CA GLU A 243 -20.42 18.79 -4.05
C GLU A 243 -19.30 19.83 -4.09
N MET A 244 -18.21 19.62 -3.35
CA MET A 244 -17.05 20.51 -3.37
C MET A 244 -16.38 20.51 -4.75
N MET A 245 -16.25 19.35 -5.40
CA MET A 245 -15.73 19.25 -6.78
C MET A 245 -16.62 19.98 -7.78
N ALA A 246 -17.94 19.82 -7.67
CA ALA A 246 -18.91 20.49 -8.53
C ALA A 246 -18.87 22.01 -8.34
N HIS A 247 -18.81 22.49 -7.08
CA HIS A 247 -18.69 23.91 -6.77
C HIS A 247 -17.39 24.54 -7.31
N GLN A 248 -16.27 23.81 -7.27
CA GLN A 248 -14.99 24.29 -7.81
C GLN A 248 -14.79 24.01 -9.31
N GLY A 249 -15.65 23.20 -9.92
CA GLY A 249 -15.46 22.74 -11.29
C GLY A 249 -14.22 21.84 -11.50
N SER A 250 -13.70 21.17 -10.47
CA SER A 250 -12.38 20.53 -10.53
C SER A 250 -12.28 19.23 -9.72
N PHE A 251 -11.47 18.28 -10.20
CA PHE A 251 -11.09 17.06 -9.46
C PHE A 251 -10.06 17.31 -8.35
N SER A 252 -9.51 18.52 -8.24
CA SER A 252 -8.52 18.89 -7.21
C SER A 252 -8.99 18.55 -5.80
N LYS A 253 -10.30 18.64 -5.52
CA LYS A 253 -10.85 18.23 -4.22
C LYS A 253 -10.75 16.74 -3.94
N ALA A 254 -10.90 15.88 -4.95
CA ALA A 254 -10.67 14.46 -4.75
C ALA A 254 -9.20 14.17 -4.39
N ALA A 255 -8.24 14.83 -5.06
CA ALA A 255 -6.82 14.70 -4.74
C ALA A 255 -6.47 15.22 -3.34
N GLU A 256 -7.11 16.32 -2.93
CA GLU A 256 -6.98 16.90 -1.59
C GLU A 256 -7.56 15.97 -0.50
N TRP A 257 -8.73 15.35 -0.72
CA TRP A 257 -9.28 14.31 0.16
C TRP A 257 -8.40 13.06 0.21
N LEU A 258 -7.83 12.65 -0.93
CA LEU A 258 -6.92 11.51 -1.03
C LEU A 258 -5.66 11.73 -0.18
N ARG A 259 -5.20 12.98 -0.05
CA ARG A 259 -4.07 13.32 0.81
C ARG A 259 -4.34 13.01 2.29
N ILE A 260 -5.57 13.20 2.78
CA ILE A 260 -5.93 12.84 4.17
C ILE A 260 -5.73 11.34 4.37
N TYR A 261 -6.23 10.53 3.43
CA TYR A 261 -6.06 9.09 3.49
C TYR A 261 -4.59 8.69 3.46
N ASN A 262 -3.80 9.23 2.53
CA ASN A 262 -2.38 8.91 2.44
C ASN A 262 -1.61 9.27 3.72
N LEU A 263 -1.91 10.43 4.32
CA LEU A 263 -1.31 10.83 5.60
C LEU A 263 -1.74 9.91 6.74
N TYR A 264 -3.00 9.47 6.78
CA TYR A 264 -3.46 8.50 7.77
C TYR A 264 -2.83 7.12 7.58
N GLU A 265 -3.01 6.53 6.40
CA GLU A 265 -2.72 5.11 6.13
C GLU A 265 -1.23 4.87 6.24
N THR A 266 -0.41 5.66 5.54
CA THR A 266 1.04 5.47 5.55
C THR A 266 1.69 5.80 6.89
N SER A 267 1.06 6.61 7.74
CA SER A 267 1.69 7.04 9.00
C SER A 267 1.26 6.16 10.15
N PHE A 268 -0.03 5.88 10.26
CA PHE A 268 -0.57 5.08 11.35
C PHE A 268 -0.27 3.59 11.16
N LEU A 269 -0.49 3.04 9.95
CA LEU A 269 -0.23 1.62 9.69
C LEU A 269 1.26 1.30 9.88
N ASP A 270 2.14 2.07 9.22
CA ASP A 270 3.58 1.84 9.29
C ASP A 270 4.12 2.02 10.72
N ALA A 271 3.57 2.95 11.50
CA ALA A 271 3.90 3.12 12.92
C ALA A 271 3.60 1.84 13.72
N THR A 272 2.38 1.29 13.57
CA THR A 272 1.99 0.08 14.31
C THR A 272 2.76 -1.15 13.82
N LEU A 273 3.09 -1.24 12.53
CA LEU A 273 3.95 -2.30 11.98
C LEU A 273 5.35 -2.29 12.58
N ILE A 274 5.96 -1.10 12.72
CA ILE A 274 7.27 -0.97 13.36
C ILE A 274 7.22 -1.36 14.83
N CYS A 275 6.15 -0.98 15.54
CA CYS A 275 5.97 -1.38 16.93
C CYS A 275 5.88 -2.91 17.06
N ASP A 276 5.10 -3.56 16.19
CA ASP A 276 4.95 -5.02 16.18
C ASP A 276 6.27 -5.73 15.88
N LEU A 277 7.02 -5.24 14.88
CA LEU A 277 8.33 -5.77 14.53
C LEU A 277 9.28 -5.68 15.72
N TRP A 278 9.34 -4.51 16.37
CA TRP A 278 10.22 -4.30 17.51
C TRP A 278 9.88 -5.22 18.69
N GLU A 279 8.61 -5.32 19.07
CA GLU A 279 8.17 -6.21 20.14
C GLU A 279 8.43 -7.68 19.80
N ALA A 280 8.20 -8.08 18.54
CA ALA A 280 8.45 -9.44 18.13
C ALA A 280 9.94 -9.78 18.15
N ILE A 281 10.83 -8.87 17.79
CA ILE A 281 12.28 -9.05 17.90
C ILE A 281 12.70 -9.16 19.37
N LYS A 282 12.24 -8.23 20.22
CA LYS A 282 12.55 -8.18 21.65
C LYS A 282 12.16 -9.47 22.39
N THR A 283 11.06 -10.10 21.99
CA THR A 283 10.50 -11.30 22.63
C THR A 283 11.01 -12.62 22.03
N SER A 284 11.77 -12.61 20.94
CA SER A 284 12.16 -13.84 20.21
C SER A 284 13.26 -14.68 20.87
N GLY A 285 13.89 -14.22 21.96
CA GLY A 285 14.87 -15.01 22.71
C GLY A 285 16.10 -15.41 21.87
N GLU A 286 16.67 -16.60 22.13
CA GLU A 286 17.89 -17.09 21.45
C GLU A 286 17.62 -17.65 20.04
N ASN A 287 16.43 -18.21 19.79
CA ASN A 287 16.02 -18.67 18.47
C ASN A 287 15.39 -17.51 17.68
N LYS A 288 16.21 -16.81 16.90
CA LYS A 288 15.77 -15.65 16.13
C LYS A 288 15.01 -16.09 14.86
N PRO A 289 13.69 -15.89 14.79
CA PRO A 289 12.92 -16.24 13.60
C PRO A 289 13.25 -15.29 12.46
N THR A 290 13.00 -15.74 11.23
CA THR A 290 13.03 -14.82 10.07
C THR A 290 11.68 -14.15 9.93
N PHE A 291 11.67 -12.82 9.91
CA PHE A 291 10.48 -12.02 9.69
C PHE A 291 10.31 -11.71 8.22
N ILE A 292 9.11 -11.92 7.67
CA ILE A 292 8.77 -11.55 6.29
C ILE A 292 7.55 -10.63 6.34
N PHE A 293 7.66 -9.42 5.81
CA PHE A 293 6.58 -8.45 5.67
C PHE A 293 6.19 -8.37 4.20
N VAL A 294 4.91 -8.56 3.89
CA VAL A 294 4.36 -8.43 2.54
C VAL A 294 3.19 -7.47 2.57
N PHE A 295 3.41 -6.29 1.97
CA PHE A 295 2.49 -5.15 1.95
C PHE A 295 2.60 -4.44 0.59
N GLY A 296 1.71 -3.49 0.33
CA GLY A 296 1.79 -2.58 -0.80
C GLY A 296 3.16 -1.93 -0.88
N ASP A 297 3.66 -1.75 -2.11
CA ASP A 297 5.02 -1.27 -2.37
C ASP A 297 5.36 0.05 -1.67
N ALA A 298 4.40 0.97 -1.58
CA ALA A 298 4.58 2.25 -0.89
C ALA A 298 4.87 2.08 0.61
N HIS A 299 4.15 1.19 1.30
CA HIS A 299 4.38 0.87 2.72
C HIS A 299 5.76 0.26 2.92
N ILE A 300 6.15 -0.67 2.05
CA ILE A 300 7.44 -1.36 2.14
C ILE A 300 8.62 -0.42 1.89
N GLU A 301 8.52 0.50 0.93
CA GLU A 301 9.58 1.48 0.69
C GLU A 301 9.73 2.46 1.87
N ARG A 302 8.62 2.91 2.48
CA ARG A 302 8.66 3.75 3.68
C ARG A 302 9.27 3.00 4.87
N LEU A 303 8.84 1.76 5.09
CA LEU A 303 9.35 0.89 6.13
C LEU A 303 10.85 0.57 5.95
N SER A 304 11.28 0.30 4.72
CA SER A 304 12.68 0.06 4.34
C SER A 304 13.55 1.27 4.67
N ASN A 305 13.10 2.48 4.32
CA ASN A 305 13.82 3.71 4.63
C ASN A 305 14.00 3.92 6.14
N PHE A 306 13.00 3.60 6.95
CA PHE A 306 13.15 3.66 8.41
C PHE A 306 14.08 2.56 8.94
N LEU A 307 13.98 1.33 8.44
CA LEU A 307 14.82 0.22 8.90
C LEU A 307 16.31 0.44 8.62
N LYS A 308 16.67 1.23 7.61
CA LYS A 308 18.07 1.69 7.40
C LYS A 308 18.67 2.45 8.59
N VAL A 309 17.82 3.04 9.44
CA VAL A 309 18.25 3.74 10.65
C VAL A 309 18.50 2.77 11.80
N LEU A 310 17.79 1.64 11.84
CA LEU A 310 17.82 0.68 12.94
C LEU A 310 18.71 -0.54 12.67
N ALA A 311 18.78 -0.98 11.42
CA ALA A 311 19.28 -2.29 11.01
C ALA A 311 20.36 -2.17 9.92
N THR A 312 21.11 -3.26 9.71
CA THR A 312 22.05 -3.36 8.59
C THR A 312 21.30 -3.86 7.36
N GLU A 313 21.34 -3.11 6.25
CA GLU A 313 20.78 -3.54 4.96
C GLU A 313 21.74 -4.54 4.30
N ASP A 314 21.24 -5.74 4.01
CA ASP A 314 22.00 -6.80 3.34
C ASP A 314 21.83 -6.70 1.81
N ILE A 315 20.60 -6.49 1.36
CA ILE A 315 20.26 -6.27 -0.05
C ILE A 315 18.98 -5.47 -0.18
N SER A 316 18.91 -4.64 -1.22
CA SER A 316 17.73 -3.86 -1.58
C SER A 316 17.51 -3.82 -3.07
N ILE A 317 16.25 -3.93 -3.46
CA ILE A 317 15.74 -3.75 -4.81
C ILE A 317 14.49 -2.93 -4.69
N LYS A 318 14.57 -1.71 -5.20
CA LYS A 318 13.42 -0.82 -5.30
C LYS A 318 12.55 -1.18 -6.50
N ALA A 319 11.27 -0.88 -6.40
CA ALA A 319 10.39 -0.94 -7.56
C ALA A 319 10.96 -0.08 -8.70
N ASN A 320 11.09 -0.68 -9.88
CA ASN A 320 11.57 0.07 -11.03
C ASN A 320 10.45 0.95 -11.60
N LYS A 321 10.83 2.03 -12.30
CA LYS A 321 9.87 2.96 -12.93
C LYS A 321 8.98 2.29 -13.97
N ASP A 322 9.42 1.16 -14.49
CA ASP A 322 8.68 0.37 -15.46
C ASP A 322 7.58 -0.48 -14.81
N GLY A 323 7.55 -0.62 -13.48
CA GLY A 323 6.64 -1.51 -12.79
C GLY A 323 6.81 -2.97 -13.23
N LYS A 324 8.03 -3.52 -13.20
CA LYS A 324 8.28 -4.95 -13.48
C LYS A 324 8.22 -5.77 -12.19
N ILE A 325 7.66 -6.98 -12.29
CA ILE A 325 7.63 -7.92 -11.16
C ILE A 325 9.04 -8.50 -10.95
N ILE A 326 9.39 -8.82 -9.71
CA ILE A 326 10.61 -9.57 -9.38
C ILE A 326 10.35 -11.05 -9.63
N PRO A 327 10.92 -11.70 -10.67
CA PRO A 327 10.58 -13.08 -11.00
C PRO A 327 10.94 -14.07 -9.88
N PRO A 328 10.22 -15.21 -9.73
CA PRO A 328 10.47 -16.18 -8.66
C PRO A 328 11.94 -16.62 -8.57
N LYS A 329 12.57 -16.97 -9.68
CA LYS A 329 13.99 -17.38 -9.70
C LYS A 329 14.93 -16.28 -9.15
N LEU A 330 14.62 -15.02 -9.42
CA LEU A 330 15.43 -13.90 -8.94
C LEU A 330 15.17 -13.68 -7.42
N MET A 331 13.92 -13.78 -6.99
CA MET A 331 13.54 -13.73 -5.58
C MET A 331 14.23 -14.84 -4.76
N GLU A 332 14.27 -16.06 -5.29
CA GLU A 332 14.94 -17.22 -4.67
C GLU A 332 16.44 -16.97 -4.42
N GLN A 333 17.12 -16.32 -5.37
CA GLN A 333 18.54 -15.96 -5.21
C GLN A 333 18.75 -15.01 -4.03
N PHE A 334 17.84 -14.04 -3.84
CA PHE A 334 17.94 -13.07 -2.75
C PHE A 334 17.59 -13.66 -1.39
N LEU A 335 16.57 -14.51 -1.34
CA LEU A 335 16.20 -15.23 -0.12
C LEU A 335 17.39 -16.05 0.40
N ASN A 336 18.07 -16.76 -0.49
CA ASN A 336 19.14 -17.70 -0.16
C ASN A 336 20.54 -17.08 -0.13
N ASN A 337 20.70 -15.75 -0.22
CA ASN A 337 22.00 -15.06 -0.26
C ASN A 337 22.96 -15.55 -1.38
N HIS A 338 22.43 -16.08 -2.48
CA HIS A 338 23.25 -16.52 -3.62
C HIS A 338 23.46 -15.35 -4.60
N PHE A 339 24.27 -14.38 -4.20
CA PHE A 339 24.43 -13.10 -4.90
C PHE A 339 25.50 -13.09 -6.00
N GLU A 340 25.67 -14.16 -6.77
CA GLU A 340 26.62 -14.15 -7.91
C GLU A 340 26.27 -13.08 -8.97
N HIS A 341 25.03 -12.56 -8.95
CA HIS A 341 24.50 -11.58 -9.91
C HIS A 341 23.68 -10.43 -9.30
N ALA A 342 23.85 -10.10 -8.00
CA ALA A 342 23.16 -8.93 -7.46
C ALA A 342 23.53 -7.68 -8.29
N PRO A 343 22.56 -6.94 -8.87
CA PRO A 343 22.88 -5.74 -9.60
C PRO A 343 23.44 -4.74 -8.60
N SER A 344 24.75 -4.54 -8.63
CA SER A 344 25.38 -3.45 -7.91
C SER A 344 24.70 -2.16 -8.38
N GLU A 345 24.13 -1.37 -7.47
CA GLU A 345 23.55 -0.05 -7.75
C GLU A 345 24.56 0.95 -8.38
N ASN A 346 25.82 0.54 -8.58
CA ASN A 346 26.88 1.33 -9.21
C ASN A 346 26.99 1.25 -10.74
N ASN A 347 26.09 0.58 -11.46
CA ASN A 347 26.07 0.65 -12.93
C ASN A 347 24.98 1.58 -13.49
N CYS A 348 24.60 2.62 -12.74
CA CYS A 348 24.01 3.82 -13.32
C CYS A 348 25.12 4.83 -13.67
N ALA A 349 25.99 4.45 -14.61
CA ALA A 349 26.86 5.36 -15.33
C ALA A 349 27.30 4.69 -16.65
N LEU A 350 27.09 5.42 -17.76
CA LEU A 350 27.47 5.15 -19.17
C LEU A 350 26.44 4.28 -19.92
N MET A 351 25.69 4.74 -20.94
CA MET A 351 25.81 5.87 -21.87
C MET A 351 24.47 6.57 -22.09
#